data_AF-A0A954EFX8-F1
#
_entry.id   AF-A0A954EFX8-F1
#
_cell.length_a   1.000
_cell.length_b   1.000
_cell.length_c   1.000
_cell.angle_alpha   90.00
_cell.angle_beta   90.00
_cell.angle_gamma   90.00
#
_symmetry.space_group_name_H-M   'P 1'
#
loop_
_entity.id
_entity.type
_entity.pdbx_description
1 polymer ?
#
loop_
_entity_poly.entity_id
_entity_poly.type
_entity_poly.pdbx_seq_one_letter_code
_entity_poly.pdbx_strand_id
1 'polypeptide(L)'
;FAALWKMRPWLIVLAVGSIALPWYVAVGWATNGAWLEGFLGNHNVGRFSSAMEGHSGPFFYYVIAILIGFFPWSVFLPISLMQSARAVRTSEKDRFGLTFLLCWVGVYILFFSIAQTKLPNYVLPCYPALALLTGWSLVRWSEGALTMPDWAFVWGGRSLILAGVGVMIAFPVVSVFLLPGYSAIALAGLLPISVGAWMEWKRTSPERSLPLPQMGLMSVSFCLVVFAGIVPWISRAQESSQIGRAVLESGPKEIPFATYQYFAPNLPFYAARPVSRYHSEEEIRDFWSENPQGLVGIRQSQLEQLRQELPFRTEVIEKSPRFLRPDEIVLIRRIDPVLQIAEQPDDDGTVIR
;
A
#
# COMPACT_ATOMS: atom_id res chain seq x y z
N PHE A 1 9.07 38.77 6.88
CA PHE A 1 10.48 38.65 6.45
C PHE A 1 11.45 38.35 7.59
N ALA A 2 11.48 39.11 8.70
CA ALA A 2 12.42 38.84 9.81
C ALA A 2 12.35 37.41 10.38
N ALA A 3 11.14 36.83 10.49
CA ALA A 3 10.95 35.45 10.96
C ALA A 3 11.58 34.39 10.03
N LEU A 4 11.55 34.59 8.71
CA LEU A 4 12.16 33.67 7.74
C LEU A 4 13.69 33.65 7.88
N TRP A 5 14.29 34.82 8.10
CA TRP A 5 15.74 34.91 8.30
C TRP A 5 16.20 34.33 9.63
N LYS A 6 15.35 34.39 10.68
CA LYS A 6 15.60 33.68 11.95
C LYS A 6 15.69 32.15 11.78
N MET A 7 15.06 31.58 10.74
CA MET A 7 15.16 30.15 10.42
C MET A 7 16.48 29.76 9.75
N ARG A 8 17.37 30.73 9.46
CA ARG A 8 18.69 30.51 8.87
C ARG A 8 18.63 29.65 7.58
N PRO A 9 17.87 30.09 6.55
CA PRO A 9 17.58 29.28 5.37
C PRO A 9 18.85 28.84 4.63
N TRP A 10 19.91 29.67 4.61
CA TRP A 10 21.18 29.30 4.01
C TRP A 10 21.87 28.14 4.71
N LEU A 11 21.80 28.07 6.05
CA LEU A 11 22.35 26.93 6.78
C LEU A 11 21.56 25.65 6.47
N ILE A 12 20.23 25.76 6.28
CA ILE A 12 19.41 24.62 5.84
C ILE A 12 19.82 24.18 4.44
N VAL A 13 19.94 25.11 3.48
CA VAL A 13 20.35 24.80 2.10
C VAL A 13 21.75 24.17 2.09
N LEU A 14 22.70 24.71 2.84
CA LEU A 14 24.05 24.17 2.94
C LEU A 14 24.07 22.78 3.55
N ALA A 15 23.32 22.55 4.64
CA ALA A 15 23.25 21.24 5.29
C ALA A 15 22.56 20.18 4.43
N VAL A 16 21.44 20.53 3.78
CA VAL A 16 20.75 19.60 2.87
C VAL A 16 21.60 19.37 1.63
N GLY A 17 22.20 20.42 1.09
CA GLY A 17 23.03 20.36 -0.11
C GLY A 17 24.29 19.52 0.10
N SER A 18 24.99 19.68 1.22
CA SER A 18 26.21 18.92 1.51
C SER A 18 25.95 17.41 1.62
N ILE A 19 24.73 17.01 2.00
CA ILE A 19 24.32 15.60 2.10
C ILE A 19 23.80 15.10 0.76
N ALA A 20 22.90 15.83 0.11
CA ALA A 20 22.18 15.34 -1.07
C ALA A 20 22.97 15.52 -2.38
N LEU A 21 23.61 16.68 -2.59
CA LEU A 21 24.23 17.03 -3.87
C LEU A 21 25.28 16.02 -4.36
N PRO A 22 26.16 15.45 -3.50
CA PRO A 22 27.17 14.51 -3.97
C PRO A 22 26.59 13.35 -4.77
N TRP A 23 25.45 12.80 -4.33
CA TRP A 23 24.79 11.70 -5.01
C TRP A 23 24.13 12.13 -6.33
N TYR A 24 23.44 13.28 -6.34
CA TYR A 24 22.83 13.82 -7.57
C TYR A 24 23.88 14.13 -8.64
N VAL A 25 25.05 14.64 -8.25
CA VAL A 25 26.18 14.88 -9.16
C VAL A 25 26.72 13.55 -9.70
N ALA A 26 26.96 12.56 -8.81
CA ALA A 26 27.50 11.26 -9.21
C ALA A 26 26.58 10.52 -10.18
N VAL A 27 25.26 10.46 -9.90
CA VAL A 27 24.30 9.80 -10.81
C VAL A 27 24.12 10.57 -12.10
N GLY A 28 24.17 11.91 -12.05
CA GLY A 28 24.13 12.77 -13.23
C GLY A 28 25.29 12.47 -14.18
N TRP A 29 26.52 12.36 -13.64
CA TRP A 29 27.69 11.99 -14.44
C TRP A 29 27.61 10.56 -14.96
N ALA A 30 27.24 9.58 -14.12
CA ALA A 30 27.17 8.17 -14.53
C ALA A 30 26.14 7.90 -15.63
N THR A 31 25.11 8.75 -15.74
CA THR A 31 23.99 8.57 -16.69
C THR A 31 23.98 9.61 -17.80
N ASN A 32 25.03 10.43 -17.91
CA ASN A 32 25.09 11.57 -18.85
C ASN A 32 23.85 12.48 -18.76
N GLY A 33 23.34 12.68 -17.54
CA GLY A 33 22.17 13.51 -17.26
C GLY A 33 20.81 12.84 -17.46
N ALA A 34 20.73 11.68 -18.11
CA ALA A 34 19.46 11.02 -18.43
C ALA A 34 18.60 10.73 -17.19
N TRP A 35 19.24 10.34 -16.07
CA TRP A 35 18.52 10.11 -14.82
C TRP A 35 17.94 11.39 -14.23
N LEU A 36 18.68 12.51 -14.27
CA LEU A 36 18.24 13.80 -13.74
C LEU A 36 17.04 14.35 -14.53
N GLU A 37 17.08 14.24 -15.85
CA GLU A 37 15.98 14.64 -16.73
C GLU A 37 14.72 13.82 -16.44
N GLY A 38 14.85 12.49 -16.36
CA GLY A 38 13.73 11.61 -16.03
C GLY A 38 13.18 11.90 -14.62
N PHE A 39 14.05 12.04 -13.64
CA PHE A 39 13.64 12.25 -12.25
C PHE A 39 13.03 13.63 -12.01
N LEU A 40 13.75 14.72 -12.31
CA LEU A 40 13.29 16.08 -12.04
C LEU A 40 12.23 16.54 -13.04
N GLY A 41 12.42 16.21 -14.33
CA GLY A 41 11.47 16.56 -15.39
C GLY A 41 10.20 15.73 -15.29
N ASN A 42 10.29 14.44 -15.60
CA ASN A 42 9.09 13.60 -15.75
C ASN A 42 8.44 13.27 -14.40
N HIS A 43 9.22 12.81 -13.43
CA HIS A 43 8.67 12.28 -12.18
C HIS A 43 8.35 13.33 -11.11
N ASN A 44 8.92 14.53 -11.19
CA ASN A 44 8.57 15.64 -10.29
C ASN A 44 7.67 16.66 -10.99
N VAL A 45 8.19 17.37 -12.01
CA VAL A 45 7.43 18.43 -12.69
C VAL A 45 6.26 17.86 -13.50
N GLY A 46 6.49 16.76 -14.23
CA GLY A 46 5.48 16.07 -15.02
C GLY A 46 4.32 15.59 -14.15
N ARG A 47 4.60 14.82 -13.09
CA ARG A 47 3.55 14.35 -12.14
C ARG A 47 2.79 15.47 -11.44
N PHE A 48 3.44 16.61 -11.19
CA PHE A 48 2.76 17.78 -10.63
C PHE A 48 1.80 18.41 -11.64
N SER A 49 2.24 18.53 -12.91
CA SER A 49 1.55 19.29 -13.95
C SER A 49 0.53 18.48 -14.76
N SER A 50 0.67 17.16 -14.82
CA SER A 50 -0.23 16.26 -15.53
C SER A 50 -0.50 14.99 -14.72
N ALA A 51 -1.70 14.42 -14.88
CA ALA A 51 -2.04 13.16 -14.25
C ALA A 51 -1.33 12.02 -14.98
N MET A 52 -0.54 11.24 -14.25
CA MET A 52 0.15 10.06 -14.77
C MET A 52 -0.51 8.78 -14.26
N GLU A 53 -0.40 7.69 -15.02
CA GLU A 53 -0.76 6.33 -14.57
C GLU A 53 -2.22 6.19 -14.10
N GLY A 54 -3.12 7.04 -14.58
CA GLY A 54 -4.54 7.06 -14.18
C GLY A 54 -4.78 7.57 -12.75
N HIS A 55 -3.76 8.11 -12.09
CA HIS A 55 -3.83 8.59 -10.72
C HIS A 55 -4.31 10.04 -10.64
N SER A 56 -5.50 10.34 -11.14
CA SER A 56 -6.15 11.65 -10.96
C SER A 56 -7.15 11.62 -9.81
N GLY A 57 -7.56 12.79 -9.33
CA GLY A 57 -8.57 12.90 -8.28
C GLY A 57 -9.02 14.34 -8.03
N PRO A 58 -10.17 14.52 -7.37
CA PRO A 58 -10.73 15.84 -7.10
C PRO A 58 -9.87 16.65 -6.13
N PHE A 59 -10.10 17.96 -6.05
CA PHE A 59 -9.34 18.85 -5.15
C PHE A 59 -9.42 18.42 -3.67
N PHE A 60 -10.56 17.86 -3.24
CA PHE A 60 -10.79 17.37 -1.87
C PHE A 60 -10.29 15.93 -1.62
N TYR A 61 -9.61 15.31 -2.59
CA TYR A 61 -9.10 13.93 -2.49
C TYR A 61 -8.37 13.66 -1.18
N TYR A 62 -7.46 14.56 -0.77
CA TYR A 62 -6.66 14.39 0.43
C TYR A 62 -7.44 14.57 1.73
N VAL A 63 -8.55 15.30 1.72
CA VAL A 63 -9.44 15.36 2.89
C VAL A 63 -10.00 13.96 3.17
N ILE A 64 -10.47 13.27 2.15
CA ILE A 64 -10.98 11.89 2.27
C ILE A 64 -9.84 10.93 2.64
N ALA A 65 -8.68 11.03 1.96
CA ALA A 65 -7.53 10.17 2.24
C ALA A 65 -7.05 10.30 3.69
N ILE A 66 -7.03 11.52 4.24
CA ILE A 66 -6.69 11.77 5.65
C ILE A 66 -7.74 11.18 6.58
N LEU A 67 -9.03 11.35 6.30
CA LEU A 67 -10.08 10.77 7.16
C LEU A 67 -10.01 9.24 7.20
N ILE A 68 -9.65 8.59 6.09
CA ILE A 68 -9.47 7.14 6.00
C ILE A 68 -8.17 6.71 6.70
N GLY A 69 -7.03 7.32 6.37
CA GLY A 69 -5.75 6.89 6.95
C GLY A 69 -5.60 7.26 8.42
N PHE A 70 -6.30 8.29 8.90
CA PHE A 70 -6.33 8.70 10.30
C PHE A 70 -7.45 8.02 11.09
N PHE A 71 -8.21 7.11 10.47
CA PHE A 71 -9.20 6.29 11.16
C PHE A 71 -8.53 5.35 12.18
N PRO A 72 -9.14 5.10 13.36
CA PRO A 72 -10.42 5.62 13.85
C PRO A 72 -10.40 7.03 14.47
N TRP A 73 -9.23 7.66 14.62
CA TRP A 73 -9.10 8.98 15.27
C TRP A 73 -9.61 10.14 14.41
N SER A 74 -9.95 9.88 13.15
CA SER A 74 -10.47 10.89 12.21
C SER A 74 -11.73 11.59 12.71
N VAL A 75 -12.51 10.95 13.60
CA VAL A 75 -13.67 11.58 14.25
C VAL A 75 -13.32 12.81 15.10
N PHE A 76 -12.10 12.89 15.61
CA PHE A 76 -11.63 14.02 16.40
C PHE A 76 -11.06 15.14 15.53
N LEU A 77 -10.72 14.89 14.27
CA LEU A 77 -10.03 15.86 13.42
C LEU A 77 -10.83 17.16 13.20
N PRO A 78 -12.12 17.14 12.83
CA PRO A 78 -12.85 18.38 12.55
C PRO A 78 -12.89 19.31 13.77
N ILE A 79 -13.18 18.76 14.94
CA ILE A 79 -13.27 19.54 16.19
C ILE A 79 -11.88 19.97 16.69
N SER A 80 -10.86 19.10 16.59
CA SER A 80 -9.49 19.42 17.00
C SER A 80 -8.90 20.54 16.14
N LEU A 81 -9.09 20.49 14.82
CA LEU A 81 -8.65 21.54 13.90
C LEU A 81 -9.37 22.87 14.18
N MET A 82 -10.69 22.83 14.38
CA MET A 82 -11.46 24.04 14.69
C MET A 82 -11.02 24.68 16.02
N GLN A 83 -10.83 23.89 17.07
CA GLN A 83 -10.41 24.40 18.38
C GLN A 83 -8.96 24.87 18.37
N SER A 84 -8.06 24.16 17.68
CA SER A 84 -6.67 24.59 17.50
C SER A 84 -6.59 25.93 16.76
N ALA A 85 -7.37 26.09 15.68
CA ALA A 85 -7.42 27.35 14.92
C ALA A 85 -7.95 28.53 15.74
N ARG A 86 -8.92 28.29 16.64
CA ARG A 86 -9.41 29.29 17.59
C ARG A 86 -8.34 29.62 18.64
N ALA A 87 -7.69 28.60 19.20
CA ALA A 87 -6.68 28.74 20.24
C ALA A 87 -5.43 29.51 19.78
N VAL A 88 -5.07 29.46 18.49
CA VAL A 88 -4.02 30.34 17.93
C VAL A 88 -4.31 31.82 18.21
N ARG A 89 -5.58 32.23 18.20
CA ARG A 89 -5.99 33.62 18.44
C ARG A 89 -6.10 33.93 19.94
N THR A 90 -6.53 32.98 20.74
CA THR A 90 -6.90 33.22 22.15
C THR A 90 -5.86 32.79 23.19
N SER A 91 -4.92 31.89 22.86
CA SER A 91 -3.89 31.38 23.79
C SER A 91 -2.51 31.84 23.35
N GLU A 92 -1.89 32.76 24.08
CA GLU A 92 -0.52 33.20 23.78
C GLU A 92 0.50 32.07 23.95
N LYS A 93 0.32 31.22 24.96
CA LYS A 93 1.17 30.08 25.26
C LYS A 93 1.19 29.06 24.12
N ASP A 94 0.02 28.74 23.56
CA ASP A 94 -0.12 27.68 22.56
C ASP A 94 0.02 28.22 21.12
N ARG A 95 -0.05 29.54 20.92
CA ARG A 95 -0.10 30.21 19.61
C ARG A 95 0.99 29.72 18.66
N PHE A 96 2.26 29.71 19.08
CA PHE A 96 3.37 29.36 18.21
C PHE A 96 3.30 27.91 17.74
N GLY A 97 3.14 26.97 18.67
CA GLY A 97 3.06 25.54 18.38
C GLY A 97 1.88 25.18 17.49
N LEU A 98 0.68 25.69 17.81
CA LEU A 98 -0.51 25.44 17.01
C LEU A 98 -0.43 26.07 15.62
N THR A 99 0.14 27.27 15.48
CA THR A 99 0.36 27.89 14.16
C THR A 99 1.27 27.02 13.31
N PHE A 100 2.39 26.56 13.87
CA PHE A 100 3.33 25.68 13.17
C PHE A 100 2.65 24.39 12.70
N LEU A 101 1.91 23.71 13.57
CA LEU A 101 1.22 22.46 13.24
C LEU A 101 0.13 22.65 12.18
N LEU A 102 -0.66 23.72 12.27
CA LEU A 102 -1.67 24.05 11.27
C LEU A 102 -1.04 24.41 9.91
N CYS A 103 0.06 25.15 9.90
CA CYS A 103 0.83 25.43 8.68
C CYS A 103 1.42 24.15 8.08
N TRP A 104 1.96 23.25 8.91
CA TRP A 104 2.46 21.95 8.45
C TRP A 104 1.34 21.18 7.72
N VAL A 105 0.19 20.98 8.37
CA VAL A 105 -0.95 20.31 7.75
C VAL A 105 -1.40 21.02 6.47
N GLY A 106 -1.54 22.35 6.54
CA GLY A 106 -1.98 23.17 5.42
C GLY A 106 -1.06 23.08 4.20
N VAL A 107 0.25 23.11 4.37
CA VAL A 107 1.22 23.03 3.27
C VAL A 107 1.07 21.72 2.51
N TYR A 108 1.01 20.59 3.22
CA TYR A 108 0.89 19.27 2.57
C TYR A 108 -0.46 19.11 1.88
N ILE A 109 -1.56 19.46 2.54
CA ILE A 109 -2.90 19.33 1.93
C ILE A 109 -3.03 20.25 0.71
N LEU A 110 -2.70 21.53 0.84
CA LEU A 110 -2.87 22.49 -0.25
C LEU A 110 -1.96 22.18 -1.44
N PHE A 111 -0.67 21.91 -1.19
CA PHE A 111 0.29 21.63 -2.25
C PHE A 111 -0.13 20.40 -3.05
N PHE A 112 -0.44 19.29 -2.38
CA PHE A 112 -0.80 18.06 -3.08
C PHE A 112 -2.22 18.10 -3.66
N SER A 113 -3.17 18.81 -3.05
CA SER A 113 -4.50 19.01 -3.64
C SER A 113 -4.45 19.71 -5.01
N ILE A 114 -3.46 20.58 -5.22
CA ILE A 114 -3.23 21.27 -6.50
C ILE A 114 -2.50 20.36 -7.51
N ALA A 115 -1.64 19.44 -7.06
CA ALA A 115 -0.93 18.51 -7.93
C ALA A 115 -1.90 17.62 -8.74
N GLN A 116 -1.58 17.38 -10.01
CA GLN A 116 -2.45 16.61 -10.90
C GLN A 116 -2.42 15.11 -10.60
N THR A 117 -1.23 14.54 -10.43
CA THR A 117 -1.09 13.15 -9.97
C THR A 117 -1.36 13.07 -8.46
N LYS A 118 -2.27 12.19 -8.05
CA LYS A 118 -2.68 12.02 -6.65
C LYS A 118 -2.55 10.57 -6.20
N LEU A 119 -1.72 10.36 -5.18
CA LEU A 119 -1.57 9.09 -4.50
C LEU A 119 -1.90 9.25 -3.01
N PRO A 120 -2.59 8.28 -2.36
CA PRO A 120 -3.04 8.44 -0.97
C PRO A 120 -1.92 8.76 0.03
N ASN A 121 -0.71 8.27 -0.23
CA ASN A 121 0.45 8.41 0.64
C ASN A 121 1.17 9.76 0.52
N TYR A 122 0.82 10.64 -0.42
CA TYR A 122 1.50 11.95 -0.56
C TYR A 122 1.33 12.84 0.67
N VAL A 123 0.22 12.70 1.39
CA VAL A 123 -0.03 13.42 2.64
C VAL A 123 0.45 12.68 3.88
N LEU A 124 1.12 11.53 3.75
CA LEU A 124 1.68 10.79 4.89
C LEU A 124 2.51 11.69 5.84
N PRO A 125 3.33 12.64 5.36
CA PRO A 125 4.11 13.49 6.25
C PRO A 125 3.28 14.49 7.08
N CYS A 126 1.98 14.67 6.82
CA CYS A 126 1.11 15.54 7.64
C CYS A 126 0.52 14.82 8.86
N TYR A 127 0.60 13.48 8.93
CA TYR A 127 0.01 12.67 10.01
C TYR A 127 0.59 12.98 11.39
N PRO A 128 1.92 13.20 11.57
CA PRO A 128 2.46 13.60 12.88
C PRO A 128 1.85 14.91 13.39
N ALA A 129 1.67 15.90 12.51
CA ALA A 129 1.07 17.18 12.90
C ALA A 129 -0.41 17.02 13.27
N LEU A 130 -1.17 16.21 12.52
CA LEU A 130 -2.56 15.87 12.86
C LEU A 130 -2.67 15.13 14.20
N ALA A 131 -1.74 14.20 14.49
CA ALA A 131 -1.67 13.49 15.76
C ALA A 131 -1.40 14.43 16.93
N LEU A 132 -0.45 15.38 16.77
CA LEU A 132 -0.16 16.39 17.80
C LEU A 132 -1.33 17.34 18.06
N LEU A 133 -2.02 17.80 17.01
CA LEU A 133 -3.22 18.65 17.15
C LEU A 133 -4.37 17.90 17.85
N THR A 134 -4.55 16.63 17.51
CA THR A 134 -5.55 15.76 18.15
C THR A 134 -5.20 15.51 19.61
N GLY A 135 -3.94 15.14 19.90
CA GLY A 135 -3.45 14.93 21.25
C GLY A 135 -3.58 16.17 22.14
N TRP A 136 -3.24 17.35 21.61
CA TRP A 136 -3.43 18.63 22.29
C TRP A 136 -4.91 18.82 22.69
N SER A 137 -5.84 18.56 21.76
CA SER A 137 -7.28 18.71 22.02
C SER A 137 -7.77 17.69 23.06
N LEU A 138 -7.36 16.43 22.94
CA LEU A 138 -7.72 15.34 23.87
C LEU A 138 -7.30 15.63 25.31
N VAL A 139 -6.05 16.10 25.51
CA VAL A 139 -5.54 16.48 26.84
C VAL A 139 -6.37 17.62 27.42
N ARG A 140 -6.60 18.68 26.64
CA ARG A 140 -7.37 19.84 27.08
C ARG A 140 -8.83 19.52 27.40
N TRP A 141 -9.46 18.60 26.67
CA TRP A 141 -10.79 18.10 27.02
C TRP A 141 -10.78 17.27 28.32
N SER A 142 -9.74 16.46 28.54
CA SER A 142 -9.60 15.68 29.78
C SER A 142 -9.38 16.56 31.02
N GLU A 143 -8.66 17.68 30.86
CA GLU A 143 -8.40 18.67 31.90
C GLU A 143 -9.59 19.63 32.12
N GLY A 144 -10.63 19.57 31.28
CA GLY A 144 -11.74 20.53 31.28
C GLY A 144 -11.38 21.93 30.77
N ALA A 145 -10.17 22.13 30.24
CA ALA A 145 -9.71 23.38 29.64
C ALA A 145 -10.36 23.69 28.28
N LEU A 146 -10.85 22.65 27.60
CA LEU A 146 -11.72 22.76 26.44
C LEU A 146 -12.97 21.91 26.68
N THR A 147 -14.09 22.30 26.07
CA THR A 147 -15.29 21.48 26.03
C THR A 147 -15.43 20.82 24.67
N MET A 148 -15.70 19.51 24.66
CA MET A 148 -16.12 18.83 23.44
C MET A 148 -17.61 19.09 23.23
N PRO A 149 -18.03 19.72 22.11
CA PRO A 149 -19.45 19.98 21.87
C PRO A 149 -20.24 18.68 21.68
N ASP A 150 -21.49 18.67 22.15
CA ASP A 150 -22.39 17.50 22.09
C ASP A 150 -22.54 16.95 20.67
N TRP A 151 -22.64 17.84 19.67
CA TRP A 151 -22.75 17.43 18.27
C TRP A 151 -21.52 16.64 17.80
N ALA A 152 -20.31 17.05 18.20
CA ALA A 152 -19.07 16.41 17.77
C ALA A 152 -18.96 15.01 18.37
N PHE A 153 -19.41 14.88 19.62
CA PHE A 153 -19.44 13.63 20.34
C PHE A 153 -20.49 12.65 19.77
N VAL A 154 -21.70 13.13 19.47
CA VAL A 154 -22.77 12.35 18.83
C VAL A 154 -22.36 11.88 17.43
N TRP A 155 -21.95 12.81 16.56
CA TRP A 155 -21.59 12.45 15.18
C TRP A 155 -20.29 11.62 15.12
N GLY A 156 -19.35 11.84 16.04
CA GLY A 156 -18.19 10.98 16.22
C GLY A 156 -18.59 9.54 16.56
N GLY A 157 -19.44 9.35 17.58
CA GLY A 157 -19.92 8.01 17.95
C GLY A 157 -20.69 7.32 16.84
N ARG A 158 -21.64 8.01 16.22
CA ARG A 158 -22.48 7.46 15.13
C ARG A 158 -21.68 7.13 13.88
N SER A 159 -20.70 7.94 13.51
CA SER A 159 -19.85 7.67 12.35
C SER A 159 -18.97 6.43 12.58
N LEU A 160 -18.46 6.21 13.80
CA LEU A 160 -17.74 4.97 14.13
C LEU A 160 -18.64 3.74 14.09
N ILE A 161 -19.86 3.82 14.65
CA ILE A 161 -20.85 2.73 14.57
C ILE A 161 -21.15 2.42 13.10
N LEU A 162 -21.47 3.43 12.29
CA LEU A 162 -21.77 3.28 10.88
C LEU A 162 -20.59 2.67 10.11
N ALA A 163 -19.37 3.14 10.35
CA ALA A 163 -18.17 2.60 9.72
C ALA A 163 -17.95 1.12 10.10
N GLY A 164 -18.09 0.77 11.37
CA GLY A 164 -17.93 -0.60 11.84
C GLY A 164 -19.00 -1.55 11.33
N VAL A 165 -20.27 -1.11 11.30
CA VAL A 165 -21.37 -1.86 10.66
C VAL A 165 -21.10 -2.03 9.17
N GLY A 166 -20.62 -0.98 8.50
CA GLY A 166 -20.18 -1.02 7.11
C GLY A 166 -19.12 -2.08 6.86
N VAL A 167 -18.09 -2.17 7.71
CA VAL A 167 -17.06 -3.23 7.63
C VAL A 167 -17.67 -4.61 7.85
N MET A 168 -18.53 -4.77 8.87
CA MET A 168 -19.18 -6.04 9.20
C MET A 168 -20.07 -6.57 8.06
N ILE A 169 -20.70 -5.68 7.28
CA ILE A 169 -21.61 -6.06 6.18
C ILE A 169 -20.87 -6.15 4.84
N ALA A 170 -20.07 -5.15 4.49
CA ALA A 170 -19.42 -5.06 3.18
C ALA A 170 -18.30 -6.08 3.03
N PHE A 171 -17.52 -6.33 4.09
CA PHE A 171 -16.35 -7.20 3.98
C PHE A 171 -16.71 -8.66 3.67
N PRO A 172 -17.72 -9.29 4.31
CA PRO A 172 -18.15 -10.64 3.92
C PRO A 172 -18.55 -10.71 2.45
N VAL A 173 -19.32 -9.74 1.96
CA VAL A 173 -19.73 -9.68 0.55
C VAL A 173 -18.51 -9.61 -0.38
N VAL A 174 -17.57 -8.70 -0.09
CA VAL A 174 -16.32 -8.56 -0.87
C VAL A 174 -15.49 -9.84 -0.81
N SER A 175 -15.41 -10.49 0.36
CA SER A 175 -14.62 -11.70 0.56
C SER A 175 -15.11 -12.88 -0.27
N VAL A 176 -16.41 -12.98 -0.57
CA VAL A 176 -16.94 -14.04 -1.45
C VAL A 176 -16.32 -13.96 -2.85
N PHE A 177 -16.11 -12.75 -3.36
CA PHE A 177 -15.66 -12.54 -4.75
C PHE A 177 -14.16 -12.36 -4.89
N LEU A 178 -13.50 -11.72 -3.92
CA LEU A 178 -12.11 -11.26 -4.07
C LEU A 178 -11.12 -11.91 -3.09
N LEU A 179 -11.59 -12.40 -1.94
CA LEU A 179 -10.76 -13.01 -0.90
C LEU A 179 -11.51 -14.15 -0.17
N PRO A 180 -11.78 -15.29 -0.85
CA PRO A 180 -12.50 -16.40 -0.23
C PRO A 180 -11.79 -16.91 1.02
N GLY A 181 -12.53 -17.12 2.11
CA GLY A 181 -11.97 -17.56 3.40
C GLY A 181 -11.53 -16.43 4.35
N TYR A 182 -11.61 -15.17 3.94
CA TYR A 182 -11.19 -14.02 4.76
C TYR A 182 -12.36 -13.26 5.41
N SER A 183 -13.57 -13.82 5.41
CA SER A 183 -14.77 -13.16 5.93
C SER A 183 -14.66 -12.74 7.41
N ALA A 184 -13.83 -13.42 8.21
CA ALA A 184 -13.63 -13.08 9.62
C ALA A 184 -12.99 -11.69 9.84
N ILE A 185 -12.37 -11.07 8.82
CA ILE A 185 -11.90 -9.67 8.89
C ILE A 185 -13.06 -8.71 9.20
N ALA A 186 -14.30 -9.08 8.83
CA ALA A 186 -15.50 -8.34 9.19
C ALA A 186 -15.55 -8.01 10.69
N LEU A 187 -15.11 -8.94 11.55
CA LEU A 187 -15.08 -8.77 13.02
C LEU A 187 -14.24 -7.57 13.48
N ALA A 188 -13.31 -7.07 12.65
CA ALA A 188 -12.60 -5.84 12.92
C ALA A 188 -13.53 -4.63 13.08
N GLY A 189 -14.73 -4.67 12.48
CA GLY A 189 -15.78 -3.67 12.63
C GLY A 189 -16.35 -3.58 14.06
N LEU A 190 -16.19 -4.61 14.89
CA LEU A 190 -16.58 -4.56 16.31
C LEU A 190 -15.81 -3.50 17.10
N LEU A 191 -14.55 -3.24 16.73
CA LEU A 191 -13.73 -2.21 17.37
C LEU A 191 -14.38 -0.82 17.26
N PRO A 192 -14.58 -0.23 16.07
CA PRO A 192 -15.22 1.07 15.97
C PRO A 192 -16.68 1.08 16.47
N ILE A 193 -17.43 -0.03 16.34
CA ILE A 193 -18.77 -0.14 16.96
C ILE A 193 -18.70 0.03 18.47
N SER A 194 -17.79 -0.69 19.14
CA SER A 194 -17.65 -0.63 20.60
C SER A 194 -17.28 0.77 21.09
N VAL A 195 -16.43 1.47 20.34
CA VAL A 195 -16.01 2.84 20.65
C VAL A 195 -17.14 3.82 20.43
N GLY A 196 -17.86 3.71 19.32
CA GLY A 196 -18.99 4.59 19.05
C GLY A 196 -20.15 4.37 20.03
N ALA A 197 -20.39 3.12 20.45
CA ALA A 197 -21.36 2.79 21.50
C ALA A 197 -20.92 3.34 22.88
N TRP A 198 -19.63 3.23 23.21
CA TRP A 198 -19.07 3.83 24.42
C TRP A 198 -19.21 5.35 24.41
N MET A 199 -18.96 6.01 23.27
CA MET A 199 -19.23 7.44 23.11
C MET A 199 -20.71 7.73 23.37
N GLU A 200 -21.65 7.10 22.68
CA GLU A 200 -23.08 7.36 22.90
C GLU A 200 -23.54 7.13 24.36
N TRP A 201 -23.00 6.12 25.04
CA TRP A 201 -23.27 5.89 26.47
C TRP A 201 -22.72 7.03 27.35
N LYS A 202 -21.44 7.37 27.17
CA LYS A 202 -20.75 8.41 27.96
C LYS A 202 -21.35 9.80 27.75
N ARG A 203 -22.08 10.03 26.65
CA ARG A 203 -22.82 11.27 26.36
C ARG A 203 -23.82 11.61 27.46
N THR A 204 -24.44 10.57 28.00
CA THR A 204 -25.51 10.65 29.02
C THR A 204 -24.96 10.67 30.45
N SER A 205 -23.66 10.44 30.62
CA SER A 205 -23.02 10.46 31.92
C SER A 205 -22.76 11.90 32.39
N PRO A 206 -22.98 12.22 33.68
CA PRO A 206 -22.72 13.54 34.24
C PRO A 206 -21.24 13.92 34.24
N GLU A 207 -20.34 12.93 34.34
CA GLU A 207 -18.89 13.13 34.19
C GLU A 207 -18.47 12.91 32.74
N ARG A 208 -18.17 14.02 32.02
CA ARG A 208 -17.65 14.00 30.63
C ARG A 208 -16.12 13.91 30.54
N SER A 209 -15.46 13.43 31.59
CA SER A 209 -14.01 13.19 31.56
C SER A 209 -13.68 12.19 30.44
N LEU A 210 -12.77 12.58 29.54
CA LEU A 210 -12.28 11.68 28.49
C LEU A 210 -11.27 10.70 29.09
N PRO A 211 -11.53 9.39 29.01
CA PRO A 211 -10.65 8.36 29.56
C PRO A 211 -9.44 8.14 28.64
N LEU A 212 -8.47 9.05 28.68
CA LEU A 212 -7.27 8.99 27.83
C LEU A 212 -6.53 7.64 27.87
N PRO A 213 -6.35 6.96 29.03
CA PRO A 213 -5.70 5.66 29.05
C PRO A 213 -6.45 4.60 28.23
N GLN A 214 -7.78 4.57 28.30
CA GLN A 214 -8.63 3.64 27.57
C GLN A 214 -8.58 3.93 26.06
N MET A 215 -8.56 5.20 25.67
CA MET A 215 -8.36 5.61 24.28
C MET A 215 -6.98 5.20 23.76
N GLY A 216 -5.94 5.34 24.59
CA GLY A 216 -4.58 4.87 24.27
C GLY A 216 -4.53 3.35 24.10
N LEU A 217 -5.14 2.60 25.01
CA LEU A 217 -5.21 1.13 24.92
C LEU A 217 -5.95 0.70 23.65
N MET A 218 -7.12 1.28 23.38
CA MET A 218 -7.89 1.06 22.15
C MET A 218 -7.05 1.35 20.90
N SER A 219 -6.26 2.42 20.92
CA SER A 219 -5.38 2.80 19.82
C SER A 219 -4.34 1.73 19.53
N VAL A 220 -3.68 1.24 20.58
CA VAL A 220 -2.70 0.14 20.48
C VAL A 220 -3.38 -1.14 20.01
N SER A 221 -4.54 -1.50 20.59
CA SER A 221 -5.30 -2.69 20.19
C SER A 221 -5.72 -2.64 18.72
N PHE A 222 -6.21 -1.49 18.23
CA PHE A 222 -6.55 -1.30 16.83
C PHE A 222 -5.32 -1.50 15.92
N CYS A 223 -4.21 -0.86 16.25
CA CYS A 223 -2.97 -1.01 15.48
C CYS A 223 -2.47 -2.46 15.47
N LEU A 224 -2.53 -3.17 16.59
CA LEU A 224 -2.14 -4.59 16.67
C LEU A 224 -3.07 -5.47 15.84
N VAL A 225 -4.40 -5.30 15.97
CA VAL A 225 -5.38 -6.08 15.20
C VAL A 225 -5.18 -5.86 13.69
N VAL A 226 -4.98 -4.62 13.24
CA VAL A 226 -4.80 -4.31 11.83
C VAL A 226 -3.43 -4.77 11.32
N PHE A 227 -2.33 -4.30 11.93
CA PHE A 227 -1.00 -4.45 11.36
C PHE A 227 -0.27 -5.73 11.79
N ALA A 228 -0.58 -6.29 12.95
CA ALA A 228 -0.03 -7.58 13.39
C ALA A 228 -0.98 -8.75 13.12
N GLY A 229 -2.28 -8.50 12.98
CA GLY A 229 -3.30 -9.52 12.68
C GLY A 229 -3.72 -9.56 11.21
N ILE A 230 -4.53 -8.59 10.80
CA ILE A 230 -5.24 -8.60 9.50
C ILE A 230 -4.26 -8.50 8.32
N VAL A 231 -3.32 -7.56 8.34
CA VAL A 231 -2.39 -7.33 7.22
C VAL A 231 -1.53 -8.57 6.93
N PRO A 232 -0.86 -9.20 7.92
CA PRO A 232 -0.13 -10.45 7.70
C PRO A 232 -1.02 -11.64 7.33
N TRP A 233 -2.30 -11.60 7.69
CA TRP A 233 -3.24 -12.64 7.27
C TRP A 233 -3.60 -12.47 5.79
N ILE A 234 -4.03 -11.28 5.36
CA ILE A 234 -4.33 -10.96 3.95
C ILE A 234 -3.11 -11.20 3.05
N SER A 235 -1.89 -10.93 3.52
CA SER A 235 -0.69 -11.11 2.71
C SER A 235 -0.47 -12.56 2.26
N ARG A 236 -1.04 -13.55 2.98
CA ARG A 236 -1.02 -14.96 2.57
C ARG A 236 -1.86 -15.24 1.34
N ALA A 237 -2.81 -14.37 1.00
CA ALA A 237 -3.59 -14.47 -0.24
C ALA A 237 -2.85 -13.93 -1.47
N GLN A 238 -1.67 -13.32 -1.32
CA GLN A 238 -0.91 -12.81 -2.46
C GLN A 238 -0.27 -13.94 -3.25
N GLU A 239 -0.59 -14.00 -4.54
CA GLU A 239 -0.16 -15.06 -5.46
C GLU A 239 1.34 -15.12 -5.67
N SER A 240 2.03 -13.98 -5.55
CA SER A 240 3.45 -13.87 -5.90
C SER A 240 4.33 -14.74 -5.01
N SER A 241 3.90 -14.99 -3.77
CA SER A 241 4.61 -15.87 -2.83
C SER A 241 4.50 -17.34 -3.23
N GLN A 242 3.31 -17.78 -3.65
CA GLN A 242 3.04 -19.15 -4.08
C GLN A 242 3.70 -19.43 -5.44
N ILE A 243 3.45 -18.57 -6.44
CA ILE A 243 4.05 -18.72 -7.78
C ILE A 243 5.58 -18.61 -7.72
N GLY A 244 6.12 -17.67 -6.94
CA GLY A 244 7.57 -17.53 -6.79
C GLY A 244 8.23 -18.75 -6.13
N ARG A 245 7.58 -19.37 -5.13
CA ARG A 245 8.07 -20.63 -4.54
C ARG A 245 7.99 -21.79 -5.51
N ALA A 246 6.89 -21.93 -6.25
CA ALA A 246 6.77 -22.97 -7.27
C ALA A 246 7.86 -22.84 -8.35
N VAL A 247 8.24 -21.61 -8.74
CA VAL A 247 9.39 -21.37 -9.63
C VAL A 247 10.71 -21.83 -9.01
N LEU A 248 10.93 -21.62 -7.72
CA LEU A 248 12.11 -22.11 -7.01
C LEU A 248 12.16 -23.64 -6.94
N GLU A 249 11.02 -24.28 -6.73
CA GLU A 249 10.90 -25.74 -6.61
C GLU A 249 10.92 -26.45 -7.97
N SER A 250 10.62 -25.74 -9.06
CA SER A 250 10.59 -26.28 -10.42
C SER A 250 11.96 -26.60 -11.02
N GLY A 251 13.05 -26.13 -10.41
CA GLY A 251 14.42 -26.48 -10.83
C GLY A 251 15.47 -25.41 -10.55
N PRO A 252 16.68 -25.56 -11.13
CA PRO A 252 17.81 -24.66 -10.93
C PRO A 252 17.50 -23.18 -11.26
N LYS A 253 18.30 -22.26 -10.71
CA LYS A 253 18.08 -20.82 -10.87
C LYS A 253 18.35 -20.33 -12.29
N GLU A 254 19.09 -21.11 -13.04
CA GLU A 254 19.48 -20.89 -14.43
C GLU A 254 18.28 -21.07 -15.37
N ILE A 255 17.24 -21.81 -14.95
CA ILE A 255 16.00 -21.90 -15.71
C ILE A 255 15.36 -20.51 -15.78
N PRO A 256 15.21 -19.92 -16.98
CA PRO A 256 14.62 -18.60 -17.11
C PRO A 256 13.15 -18.58 -16.72
N PHE A 257 12.73 -17.46 -16.15
CA PHE A 257 11.34 -17.26 -15.74
C PHE A 257 10.79 -15.98 -16.36
N ALA A 258 9.66 -16.13 -17.05
CA ALA A 258 8.98 -15.05 -17.72
C ALA A 258 7.51 -14.94 -17.29
N THR A 259 6.89 -13.82 -17.61
CA THR A 259 5.47 -13.58 -17.41
C THR A 259 4.83 -13.04 -18.68
N TYR A 260 3.59 -13.46 -18.97
CA TYR A 260 2.84 -13.02 -20.14
C TYR A 260 1.60 -12.24 -19.73
N GLN A 261 1.52 -10.97 -20.14
CA GLN A 261 0.41 -10.05 -19.86
C GLN A 261 -0.03 -9.99 -18.38
N TYR A 262 0.92 -10.29 -17.50
CA TYR A 262 0.77 -10.28 -16.06
C TYR A 262 2.13 -9.92 -15.47
N PHE A 263 2.15 -9.10 -14.42
CA PHE A 263 3.35 -8.89 -13.64
C PHE A 263 3.02 -8.40 -12.24
N ALA A 264 3.69 -8.98 -11.24
CA ALA A 264 3.62 -8.55 -9.85
C ALA A 264 5.01 -8.06 -9.38
N PRO A 265 5.16 -6.82 -8.88
CA PRO A 265 6.48 -6.24 -8.54
C PRO A 265 7.32 -7.00 -7.51
N ASN A 266 6.67 -7.75 -6.62
CA ASN A 266 7.28 -8.60 -5.60
C ASN A 266 7.63 -10.01 -6.10
N LEU A 267 7.21 -10.40 -7.31
CA LEU A 267 7.46 -11.73 -7.86
C LEU A 267 8.95 -12.06 -8.04
N PRO A 268 9.83 -11.17 -8.55
CA PRO A 268 11.26 -11.45 -8.65
C PRO A 268 11.92 -11.77 -7.31
N PHE A 269 11.43 -11.16 -6.22
CA PHE A 269 11.92 -11.43 -4.86
C PHE A 269 11.61 -12.87 -4.45
N TYR A 270 10.37 -13.33 -4.62
CA TYR A 270 9.96 -14.69 -4.25
C TYR A 270 10.51 -15.76 -5.19
N ALA A 271 10.68 -15.45 -6.47
CA ALA A 271 11.32 -16.35 -7.44
C ALA A 271 12.85 -16.42 -7.29
N ALA A 272 13.42 -15.51 -6.48
CA ALA A 272 14.86 -15.28 -6.29
C ALA A 272 15.68 -15.25 -7.59
N ARG A 273 15.07 -14.70 -8.65
CA ARG A 273 15.66 -14.54 -9.99
C ARG A 273 14.97 -13.39 -10.76
N PRO A 274 15.62 -12.79 -11.75
CA PRO A 274 14.98 -11.83 -12.65
C PRO A 274 13.76 -12.44 -13.35
N VAL A 275 12.78 -11.59 -13.68
CA VAL A 275 11.55 -12.00 -14.36
C VAL A 275 11.40 -11.19 -15.63
N SER A 276 11.47 -11.86 -16.78
CA SER A 276 11.18 -11.25 -18.07
C SER A 276 9.68 -10.96 -18.19
N ARG A 277 9.33 -9.81 -18.75
CA ARG A 277 7.93 -9.39 -18.93
C ARG A 277 7.65 -9.32 -20.42
N TYR A 278 6.67 -10.09 -20.84
CA TYR A 278 6.24 -10.16 -22.23
C TYR A 278 4.78 -9.76 -22.37
N HIS A 279 4.48 -9.17 -23.50
CA HIS A 279 3.18 -8.60 -23.84
C HIS A 279 2.58 -9.23 -25.10
N SER A 280 3.40 -9.82 -25.98
CA SER A 280 2.96 -10.51 -27.20
C SER A 280 3.19 -12.02 -27.13
N GLU A 281 2.42 -12.76 -27.94
CA GLU A 281 2.53 -14.21 -28.05
C GLU A 281 3.84 -14.60 -28.78
N GLU A 282 4.30 -13.76 -29.70
CA GLU A 282 5.57 -13.91 -30.41
C GLU A 282 6.76 -13.93 -29.43
N GLU A 283 6.80 -12.98 -28.49
CA GLU A 283 7.84 -12.93 -27.45
C GLU A 283 7.89 -14.22 -26.60
N ILE A 284 6.73 -14.82 -26.32
CA ILE A 284 6.64 -16.08 -25.56
C ILE A 284 7.11 -17.27 -26.40
N ARG A 285 6.81 -17.28 -27.70
CA ARG A 285 7.30 -18.30 -28.62
C ARG A 285 8.82 -18.24 -28.72
N ASP A 286 9.38 -17.03 -28.88
CA ASP A 286 10.81 -16.80 -28.96
C ASP A 286 11.50 -17.22 -27.65
N PHE A 287 10.95 -16.81 -26.51
CA PHE A 287 11.43 -17.20 -25.19
C PHE A 287 11.56 -18.72 -25.03
N TRP A 288 10.55 -19.50 -25.42
CA TRP A 288 10.60 -20.96 -25.31
C TRP A 288 11.40 -21.65 -26.42
N SER A 289 11.64 -20.97 -27.54
CA SER A 289 12.55 -21.46 -28.57
C SER A 289 14.01 -21.40 -28.09
N GLU A 290 14.38 -20.31 -27.40
CA GLU A 290 15.69 -20.12 -26.80
C GLU A 290 15.85 -20.90 -25.50
N ASN A 291 14.75 -21.06 -24.74
CA ASN A 291 14.76 -21.64 -23.40
C ASN A 291 13.69 -22.74 -23.27
N PRO A 292 13.92 -23.97 -23.78
CA PRO A 292 12.92 -25.04 -23.77
C PRO A 292 12.41 -25.43 -22.38
N GLN A 293 13.25 -25.28 -21.35
CA GLN A 293 12.91 -25.54 -19.94
C GLN A 293 12.29 -24.32 -19.24
N GLY A 294 12.14 -23.19 -19.94
CA GLY A 294 11.70 -21.92 -19.38
C GLY A 294 10.30 -22.01 -18.76
N LEU A 295 10.12 -21.28 -17.66
CA LEU A 295 8.86 -21.19 -16.95
C LEU A 295 8.11 -19.92 -17.34
N VAL A 296 6.79 -20.01 -17.47
CA VAL A 296 5.95 -18.85 -17.79
C VAL A 296 4.82 -18.71 -16.79
N GLY A 297 4.70 -17.53 -16.17
CA GLY A 297 3.55 -17.13 -15.37
C GLY A 297 2.52 -16.41 -16.23
N ILE A 298 1.29 -16.92 -16.27
CA ILE A 298 0.21 -16.40 -17.13
C ILE A 298 -1.13 -16.43 -16.39
N ARG A 299 -2.08 -15.61 -16.84
CA ARG A 299 -3.47 -15.70 -16.41
C ARG A 299 -4.17 -16.94 -16.98
N GLN A 300 -4.93 -17.65 -16.17
CA GLN A 300 -5.70 -18.82 -16.59
C GLN A 300 -6.63 -18.49 -17.77
N SER A 301 -7.27 -17.32 -17.75
CA SER A 301 -8.12 -16.84 -18.86
C SER A 301 -7.39 -16.70 -20.21
N GLN A 302 -6.07 -16.52 -20.21
CA GLN A 302 -5.27 -16.33 -21.43
C GLN A 302 -4.54 -17.59 -21.87
N LEU A 303 -4.50 -18.60 -21.00
CA LEU A 303 -3.80 -19.85 -21.27
C LEU A 303 -4.36 -20.58 -22.49
N GLU A 304 -5.69 -20.65 -22.61
CA GLU A 304 -6.34 -21.40 -23.70
C GLU A 304 -6.12 -20.76 -25.06
N GLN A 305 -6.10 -19.43 -25.14
CA GLN A 305 -5.75 -18.72 -26.36
C GLN A 305 -4.28 -18.99 -26.73
N LEU A 306 -3.36 -18.83 -25.78
CA LEU A 306 -1.94 -19.08 -26.03
C LEU A 306 -1.69 -20.52 -26.49
N ARG A 307 -2.37 -21.52 -25.91
CA ARG A 307 -2.24 -22.94 -26.28
C ARG A 307 -2.62 -23.24 -27.74
N GLN A 308 -3.53 -22.48 -28.34
CA GLN A 308 -3.91 -22.67 -29.74
C GLN A 308 -2.79 -22.24 -30.71
N GLU A 309 -1.96 -21.30 -30.29
CA GLU A 309 -0.90 -20.70 -31.10
C GLU A 309 0.47 -21.37 -30.91
N LEU A 310 0.65 -22.10 -29.80
CA LEU A 310 1.91 -22.77 -29.48
C LEU A 310 2.09 -24.08 -30.27
N PRO A 311 3.29 -24.34 -30.82
CA PRO A 311 3.57 -25.57 -31.55
C PRO A 311 3.81 -26.80 -30.65
N PHE A 312 3.70 -26.65 -29.33
CA PHE A 312 3.99 -27.69 -28.33
C PHE A 312 2.96 -27.69 -27.21
N ARG A 313 2.95 -28.77 -26.42
CA ARG A 313 2.05 -28.89 -25.27
C ARG A 313 2.65 -28.21 -24.04
N THR A 314 1.77 -27.75 -23.16
CA THR A 314 2.13 -27.13 -21.88
C THR A 314 1.39 -27.78 -20.72
N GLU A 315 2.09 -28.01 -19.61
CA GLU A 315 1.46 -28.36 -18.33
C GLU A 315 1.45 -27.19 -17.37
N VAL A 316 0.46 -27.21 -16.49
CA VAL A 316 0.35 -26.33 -15.35
C VAL A 316 1.05 -26.99 -14.17
N ILE A 317 2.07 -26.33 -13.64
CA ILE A 317 2.83 -26.78 -12.47
C ILE A 317 2.15 -26.31 -11.18
N GLU A 318 1.65 -25.07 -11.18
CA GLU A 318 1.09 -24.42 -10.01
C GLU A 318 -0.09 -23.52 -10.40
N LYS A 319 -1.06 -23.39 -9.50
CA LYS A 319 -2.21 -22.48 -9.67
C LYS A 319 -2.45 -21.68 -8.39
N SER A 320 -2.57 -20.37 -8.53
CA SER A 320 -2.90 -19.48 -7.42
C SER A 320 -4.06 -18.56 -7.82
N PRO A 321 -5.06 -18.36 -6.95
CA PRO A 321 -6.02 -17.27 -7.11
C PRO A 321 -5.29 -15.94 -7.24
N ARG A 322 -5.75 -15.06 -8.11
CA ARG A 322 -5.15 -13.74 -8.29
C ARG A 322 -5.61 -12.79 -7.19
N PHE A 323 -4.68 -12.13 -6.51
CA PHE A 323 -5.02 -11.27 -5.38
C PHE A 323 -5.92 -10.09 -5.79
N LEU A 324 -7.07 -9.96 -5.12
CA LEU A 324 -8.07 -8.89 -5.30
C LEU A 324 -8.58 -8.72 -6.73
N ARG A 325 -8.50 -9.77 -7.56
CA ARG A 325 -9.02 -9.75 -8.93
C ARG A 325 -9.68 -11.10 -9.23
N PRO A 326 -10.76 -11.12 -10.02
CA PRO A 326 -11.21 -12.37 -10.61
C PRO A 326 -10.10 -12.89 -11.54
N ASP A 327 -10.02 -14.21 -11.69
CA ASP A 327 -9.01 -15.00 -12.44
C ASP A 327 -7.95 -15.67 -11.56
N GLU A 328 -7.22 -16.63 -12.14
CA GLU A 328 -6.12 -17.35 -11.52
C GLU A 328 -4.82 -17.04 -12.25
N ILE A 329 -3.70 -17.07 -11.53
CA ILE A 329 -2.37 -17.10 -12.10
C ILE A 329 -1.90 -18.54 -12.11
N VAL A 330 -1.42 -18.98 -13.26
CA VAL A 330 -0.87 -20.31 -13.44
C VAL A 330 0.59 -20.23 -13.87
N LEU A 331 1.38 -21.12 -13.30
CA LEU A 331 2.75 -21.36 -13.71
C LEU A 331 2.75 -22.54 -14.68
N ILE A 332 3.29 -22.33 -15.88
CA ILE A 332 3.33 -23.35 -16.92
C ILE A 332 4.75 -23.63 -17.38
N ARG A 333 4.97 -24.87 -17.82
CA ARG A 333 6.15 -25.29 -18.58
C ARG A 333 5.75 -26.05 -19.83
N ARG A 334 6.67 -26.08 -20.78
CA ARG A 334 6.58 -26.90 -21.98
C ARG A 334 6.72 -28.39 -21.64
N ILE A 335 5.92 -29.22 -22.30
CA ILE A 335 6.08 -30.68 -22.33
C ILE A 335 6.34 -31.06 -23.78
N ASP A 336 7.56 -31.49 -24.08
CA ASP A 336 7.83 -32.18 -25.33
C ASP A 336 7.47 -33.66 -25.18
N PRO A 337 6.82 -34.28 -26.18
CA PRO A 337 6.67 -35.73 -26.19
C PRO A 337 8.05 -36.37 -26.42
N VAL A 338 8.58 -36.99 -25.37
CA VAL A 338 9.59 -38.06 -25.35
C VAL A 338 11.07 -37.65 -25.47
N LEU A 339 11.72 -37.45 -24.31
CA LEU A 339 13.11 -37.86 -24.04
C LEU A 339 13.12 -38.84 -22.86
N GLN A 340 12.27 -39.87 -22.93
CA GLN A 340 12.41 -41.09 -22.14
C GLN A 340 12.53 -42.24 -23.14
N ILE A 341 13.61 -43.01 -23.02
CA ILE A 341 14.06 -44.20 -23.77
C ILE A 341 15.40 -43.95 -24.47
N ALA A 342 16.47 -44.16 -23.70
CA ALA A 342 17.74 -44.76 -24.16
C ALA A 342 18.60 -45.11 -22.92
N GLU A 343 18.06 -45.93 -22.02
CA GLU A 343 18.89 -46.78 -21.16
C GLU A 343 18.43 -48.22 -21.42
N GLN A 344 18.95 -48.78 -22.50
CA GLN A 344 18.96 -50.22 -22.72
C GLN A 344 20.44 -50.63 -22.56
N PRO A 345 20.79 -51.54 -21.64
CA PRO A 345 22.18 -51.96 -21.50
C PRO A 345 22.58 -52.79 -22.73
N ASP A 346 23.77 -52.50 -23.27
CA ASP A 346 24.45 -53.34 -24.24
C ASP A 346 24.64 -54.75 -23.65
N ASP A 347 23.94 -55.73 -24.22
CA ASP A 347 24.22 -57.15 -24.00
C ASP A 347 25.21 -57.61 -25.08
N ASP A 348 26.48 -57.26 -24.88
CA ASP A 348 27.59 -57.77 -25.68
C ASP A 348 28.05 -59.13 -25.10
N GLY A 349 27.23 -60.15 -25.35
CA GLY A 349 27.49 -61.54 -24.99
C GLY A 349 28.26 -62.29 -26.08
N THR A 350 29.57 -62.01 -26.17
CA THR A 350 30.49 -62.75 -27.05
C THR A 350 30.60 -64.22 -26.60
N VAL A 351 30.29 -65.15 -27.51
CA VAL A 351 30.54 -66.60 -27.37
C VAL A 351 31.98 -66.90 -27.77
N ILE A 352 32.84 -67.36 -26.84
CA ILE A 352 34.01 -68.20 -27.16
C ILE A 352 34.30 -69.23 -26.04
N ARG A 353 34.11 -70.51 -26.42
CA ARG A 353 34.66 -71.79 -25.93
C ARG A 353 34.42 -72.28 -24.51
#